data_AF-A0A939EQA9-F1
#
_entry.id   AF-A0A939EQA9-F1
#
_cell.length_a   1.000
_cell.length_b   1.000
_cell.length_c   1.000
_cell.angle_alpha   90.00
_cell.angle_beta   90.00
_cell.angle_gamma   90.00
#
_symmetry.space_group_name_H-M   'P 1'
#
loop_
_entity.id
_entity.type
_entity.pdbx_description
1 polymer ?
#
loop_
_entity_poly.entity_id
_entity_poly.type
_entity_poly.pdbx_seq_one_letter_code
_entity_poly.pdbx_strand_id
1 'polypeptide(L)'
;MSASDVAMTLDDFSDALDEKGPDLSSWQPSEQIRAEVLLKTSPRARFLLSEAERLEMILKLAPRPTAPRGLVDRICRTVRAAEG
;
A
#
# COMPACT_ATOMS: atom_id res chain seq x y z
N MET A 1 27.45 6.26 8.89
CA MET A 1 27.17 6.15 7.44
C MET A 1 25.67 6.24 7.29
N SER A 2 25.14 7.37 6.79
CA SER A 2 23.70 7.57 6.61
C SER A 2 23.27 6.94 5.29
N ALA A 3 22.27 6.06 5.33
CA ALA A 3 21.75 5.32 4.18
C ALA A 3 20.98 6.18 3.14
N SER A 4 21.17 7.50 3.14
CA SER A 4 20.38 8.45 2.36
C SER A 4 20.90 8.74 0.95
N ASP A 5 21.95 8.05 0.48
CA ASP A 5 22.64 8.39 -0.78
C ASP A 5 22.60 7.28 -1.84
N VAL A 6 21.84 6.21 -1.62
CA VAL A 6 21.68 5.13 -2.62
C VAL A 6 20.46 5.42 -3.48
N ALA A 7 20.69 5.56 -4.79
CA ALA A 7 19.65 5.65 -5.80
C ALA A 7 18.70 4.45 -5.69
N MET A 8 17.40 4.71 -5.70
CA MET A 8 16.36 3.67 -5.62
C MET A 8 16.39 2.81 -6.88
N THR A 9 16.47 1.49 -6.71
CA THR A 9 16.38 0.55 -7.82
C THR A 9 14.93 0.30 -8.21
N LEU A 10 14.71 -0.37 -9.35
CA LEU A 10 13.36 -0.79 -9.74
C LEU A 10 12.75 -1.80 -8.77
N ASP A 11 13.56 -2.68 -8.20
CA ASP A 11 13.10 -3.69 -7.25
C ASP A 11 12.72 -3.04 -5.92
N ASP A 12 13.57 -2.13 -5.39
CA ASP A 12 13.24 -1.34 -4.19
C ASP A 12 11.93 -0.56 -4.36
N PHE A 13 11.70 -0.01 -5.55
CA PHE A 13 10.48 0.74 -5.86
C PHE A 13 9.25 -0.18 -5.93
N SER A 14 9.39 -1.38 -6.50
CA SER A 14 8.32 -2.37 -6.54
C SER A 14 7.95 -2.82 -5.14
N ASP A 15 8.93 -3.15 -4.31
CA ASP A 15 8.71 -3.58 -2.93
C ASP A 15 8.02 -2.46 -2.11
N ALA A 16 8.45 -1.22 -2.30
CA ALA A 16 7.83 -0.07 -1.64
C ALA A 16 6.38 0.16 -2.09
N LEU A 17 6.06 -0.06 -3.37
CA LEU A 17 4.68 -0.01 -3.86
C LEU A 17 3.80 -1.08 -3.23
N ASP A 18 4.32 -2.30 -3.08
CA ASP A 18 3.56 -3.40 -2.46
C ASP A 18 3.34 -3.18 -0.96
N GLU A 19 4.32 -2.59 -0.25
CA GLU A 19 4.23 -2.33 1.19
C GLU A 19 3.38 -1.10 1.52
N LYS A 20 3.56 0.00 0.79
CA LYS A 20 3.03 1.33 1.15
C LYS A 20 1.92 1.81 0.22
N GLY A 21 1.75 1.16 -0.92
CA GLY A 21 0.78 1.53 -1.94
C GLY A 21 1.27 2.64 -2.89
N PRO A 22 0.44 2.97 -3.90
CA PRO A 22 0.81 3.88 -4.99
C PRO A 22 0.84 5.37 -4.61
N ASP A 23 0.32 5.76 -3.45
CA ASP A 23 0.31 7.16 -3.03
C ASP A 23 1.68 7.58 -2.48
N LEU A 24 2.54 8.10 -3.36
CA LEU A 24 3.89 8.53 -2.99
C LEU A 24 3.92 9.67 -1.97
N SER A 25 2.83 10.45 -1.83
CA SER A 25 2.76 11.52 -0.83
C SER A 25 2.66 10.99 0.60
N SER A 26 2.27 9.72 0.75
CA SER A 26 2.24 9.00 2.03
C SER A 26 3.59 8.39 2.43
N TRP A 27 4.55 8.36 1.50
CA TRP A 27 5.87 7.78 1.75
C TRP A 27 6.75 8.72 2.58
N GLN A 28 7.85 8.21 3.14
CA GLN A 28 8.81 9.08 3.80
C GLN A 28 9.43 10.06 2.78
N PRO A 29 9.69 11.32 3.15
CA PRO A 29 10.16 12.33 2.19
C PRO A 29 11.41 11.93 1.39
N SER A 30 12.36 11.25 2.02
CA SER A 30 13.58 10.75 1.36
C SER A 30 13.32 9.61 0.37
N GLU A 31 12.28 8.82 0.60
CA GLU A 31 11.87 7.74 -0.31
C GLU A 31 11.07 8.30 -1.48
N GLN A 32 10.15 9.23 -1.19
CA GLN A 32 9.40 9.95 -2.21
C GLN A 32 10.33 10.63 -3.22
N ILE A 33 11.33 11.38 -2.76
CA ILE A 33 12.29 12.06 -3.65
C ILE A 33 13.02 11.06 -4.54
N ARG A 34 13.45 9.91 -3.98
CA ARG A 34 14.16 8.88 -4.76
C ARG A 34 13.24 8.19 -5.78
N ALA A 35 12.00 7.92 -5.42
CA ALA A 35 10.99 7.40 -6.33
C ALA A 35 10.70 8.38 -7.47
N GLU A 36 10.53 9.67 -7.17
CA GLU A 36 10.32 10.72 -8.18
C GLU A 36 11.49 10.83 -9.16
N VAL A 37 12.73 10.68 -8.69
CA VAL A 37 13.92 10.64 -9.55
C VAL A 37 13.88 9.43 -10.48
N LEU A 38 13.56 8.24 -9.95
CA LEU A 38 13.44 7.01 -10.74
C LEU A 38 12.31 7.12 -11.79
N LEU A 39 11.18 7.71 -11.43
CA LEU A 39 10.02 7.86 -12.32
C LEU A 39 10.28 8.81 -13.50
N LYS A 40 11.20 9.78 -13.35
CA LYS A 40 11.60 10.66 -14.46
C LYS A 40 12.34 9.87 -15.55
N THR A 41 13.18 8.91 -15.17
CA THR A 41 14.10 8.23 -16.09
C THR A 41 13.67 6.83 -16.50
N SER A 42 12.79 6.18 -15.73
CA SER A 42 12.39 4.77 -15.94
C SER A 42 10.94 4.63 -16.42
N PRO A 43 10.72 4.27 -17.69
CA PRO A 43 9.38 3.90 -18.18
C PRO A 43 8.79 2.71 -17.42
N ARG A 44 9.64 1.77 -16.97
CA ARG A 44 9.21 0.59 -16.23
C ARG A 44 8.67 0.95 -14.85
N ALA A 45 9.31 1.90 -14.16
CA ALA A 45 8.82 2.40 -12.87
C ALA A 45 7.44 3.07 -13.03
N ARG A 46 7.26 3.90 -14.07
CA ARG A 46 5.96 4.51 -14.38
C ARG A 46 4.87 3.48 -14.65
N PHE A 47 5.21 2.40 -15.36
CA PHE A 47 4.29 1.30 -15.59
C PHE A 47 3.87 0.64 -14.26
N LEU A 48 4.82 0.30 -13.38
CA LEU A 48 4.52 -0.29 -12.07
C LEU A 48 3.61 0.61 -11.23
N LEU A 49 3.91 1.91 -11.16
CA LEU A 49 3.05 2.87 -10.46
C LEU A 49 1.63 2.88 -11.02
N SER A 50 1.47 2.91 -12.34
CA SER A 50 0.16 2.92 -12.99
C SER A 50 -0.65 1.64 -12.76
N GLU A 51 0.02 0.49 -12.66
CA GLU A 51 -0.65 -0.78 -12.31
C GLU A 51 -1.12 -0.75 -10.86
N ALA A 52 -0.28 -0.30 -9.94
CA ALA A 52 -0.62 -0.18 -8.52
C ALA A 52 -1.78 0.81 -8.30
N GLU A 53 -1.78 1.97 -8.97
CA GLU A 53 -2.88 2.93 -8.95
C GLU A 53 -4.19 2.32 -9.45
N ARG A 54 -4.14 1.53 -10.53
CA ARG A 54 -5.31 0.86 -11.07
C ARG A 54 -5.87 -0.18 -10.11
N LEU A 55 -5.00 -0.98 -9.48
CA LEU A 55 -5.40 -1.97 -8.48
C LEU A 55 -6.06 -1.30 -7.28
N GLU A 56 -5.44 -0.26 -6.74
CA GLU A 56 -6.00 0.53 -5.63
C GLU A 56 -7.37 1.12 -5.97
N MET A 57 -7.54 1.61 -7.21
CA MET A 57 -8.84 2.10 -7.69
C MET A 57 -9.90 0.99 -7.73
N ILE A 58 -9.56 -0.18 -8.27
CA ILE A 58 -10.48 -1.33 -8.32
C ILE A 58 -10.91 -1.73 -6.91
N LEU A 59 -9.96 -1.80 -5.97
CA LEU A 59 -10.24 -2.16 -4.58
C LEU A 59 -11.11 -1.11 -3.87
N LYS A 60 -10.87 0.19 -4.13
CA LYS A 60 -11.68 1.29 -3.57
C LYS A 60 -13.11 1.31 -4.11
N LEU A 61 -13.30 0.96 -5.39
CA LEU A 61 -14.59 0.93 -6.05
C LEU A 61 -15.38 -0.35 -5.78
N ALA A 62 -14.72 -1.39 -5.29
CA ALA A 62 -15.38 -2.65 -4.96
C ALA A 62 -16.50 -2.43 -3.92
N PRO A 63 -17.69 -3.02 -4.10
CA PRO A 63 -18.77 -2.91 -3.14
C PRO A 63 -18.30 -3.40 -1.77
N ARG A 64 -18.44 -2.56 -0.74
CA ARG A 64 -18.14 -3.00 0.62
C ARG A 64 -19.15 -4.08 1.01
N PRO A 65 -18.71 -5.29 1.39
CA PRO A 65 -19.63 -6.32 1.84
C PRO A 65 -20.35 -5.81 3.09
N THR A 66 -21.67 -5.91 3.09
CA THR A 66 -22.47 -5.63 4.28
C THR A 66 -22.28 -6.76 5.27
N ALA A 67 -21.99 -6.40 6.53
CA ALA A 67 -21.90 -7.38 7.59
C ALA A 67 -23.26 -8.10 7.75
N PRO A 68 -23.27 -9.43 7.90
CA PRO A 68 -24.49 -10.15 8.28
C PRO A 68 -25.07 -9.58 9.57
N ARG A 69 -26.41 -9.50 9.62
CA ARG A 69 -27.12 -9.06 10.84
C ARG A 69 -26.69 -9.92 12.04
N GLY A 70 -26.37 -9.28 13.16
CA GLY A 70 -25.96 -9.97 14.39
C GLY A 70 -24.52 -10.50 14.39
N LEU A 71 -23.69 -10.18 13.39
CA LEU A 71 -22.27 -10.57 13.38
C LEU A 71 -21.52 -9.98 14.59
N VAL A 72 -21.78 -8.72 14.93
CA VAL A 72 -21.19 -8.06 16.10
C VAL A 72 -21.53 -8.82 17.38
N ASP A 73 -22.81 -9.16 17.59
CA ASP A 73 -23.25 -9.89 18.76
C ASP A 73 -22.60 -11.28 18.86
N ARG A 74 -22.45 -11.95 17.72
CA ARG A 74 -21.76 -13.25 17.66
C ARG A 74 -20.29 -13.10 18.03
N ILE A 75 -19.57 -12.13 17.47
CA ILE A 75 -18.15 -11.88 17.79
C ILE A 75 -18.01 -11.59 19.29
N CYS A 76 -18.80 -10.66 19.83
CA CYS A 76 -18.78 -10.29 21.25
C CYS A 76 -19.05 -11.47 22.18
N ARG A 77 -20.00 -12.35 21.86
CA ARG A 77 -20.24 -13.58 22.63
C ARG A 77 -19.04 -14.52 22.60
N THR A 78 -18.39 -14.66 21.44
CA THR A 78 -17.26 -15.58 21.27
C THR A 78 -16.04 -15.11 22.06
N VAL A 79 -15.74 -13.81 22.04
CA VAL A 79 -14.64 -13.23 22.81
C VAL A 79 -14.86 -13.41 24.31
N ARG A 80 -16.05 -13.06 24.82
CA ARG A 80 -16.39 -13.21 26.25
C ARG A 80 -16.34 -14.66 26.75
N ALA A 81 -16.66 -15.62 25.89
CA ALA A 81 -16.59 -17.04 26.23
C ALA A 81 -15.15 -17.59 26.23
N ALA A 82 -14.19 -16.90 25.61
CA ALA A 82 -12.77 -17.29 25.60
C ALA A 82 -11.98 -16.69 26.78
N GLU A 83 -12.55 -15.69 27.47
CA GLU A 83 -11.93 -15.00 28.61
C GLU A 83 -12.30 -15.63 29.98
N GLY A 84 -13.17 -16.65 30.01
CA GLY A 84 -13.59 -17.37 31.22
C GLY A 84 -13.20 -18.82 31.19
#